data_AF-I1BRQ3-F1
#
_entry.id   AF-I1BRQ3-F1
#
_cell.length_a   1.000
_cell.length_b   1.000
_cell.length_c   1.000
_cell.angle_alpha   90.00
_cell.angle_beta   90.00
_cell.angle_gamma   90.00
#
_symmetry.space_group_name_H-M   'P 1'
#
loop_
_entity.id
_entity.type
_entity.pdbx_description
1 polymer ?
#
loop_
_entity_poly.entity_id
_entity_poly.type
_entity_poly.pdbx_seq_one_letter_code
_entity_poly.pdbx_strand_id
1 'polypeptide(L)'
;MDTLYPKHIKAGRPKLLSSRDNWYLVRLVTVKGQENAVEARNTLENDLRKIVSAKTARRLLRRSSLTSFVKPQKPLLSEVNIRKRLE
;
A
#
# COMPACT_ATOMS: atom_id res chain seq x y z
N MET A 1 4.92 -23.60 -33.73
CA MET A 1 3.57 -22.99 -33.80
C MET A 1 3.02 -23.02 -32.38
N ASP A 2 3.46 -22.04 -31.58
CA ASP A 2 3.26 -22.07 -30.13
C ASP A 2 1.98 -21.31 -29.77
N THR A 3 0.96 -22.11 -29.45
CA THR A 3 -0.32 -21.80 -28.80
C THR A 3 -0.76 -20.33 -28.66
N LEU A 4 -1.72 -19.92 -29.50
CA LEU A 4 -2.53 -18.68 -29.43
C LEU A 4 -3.54 -18.63 -28.26
N TYR A 5 -3.31 -19.37 -27.16
CA TYR A 5 -4.22 -19.38 -26.01
C TYR A 5 -3.45 -19.28 -24.70
N PRO A 6 -3.75 -18.29 -23.84
CA PRO A 6 -3.09 -18.19 -22.55
C PRO A 6 -3.40 -19.43 -21.72
N LYS A 7 -2.34 -20.15 -21.33
CA LYS A 7 -2.35 -21.29 -20.43
C LYS A 7 -3.13 -20.92 -19.17
N HIS A 8 -4.34 -21.46 -19.00
CA HIS A 8 -5.11 -21.34 -17.76
C HIS A 8 -4.34 -22.07 -16.65
N ILE A 9 -3.45 -21.34 -15.98
CA ILE A 9 -2.85 -21.77 -14.72
C ILE A 9 -4.02 -21.99 -13.77
N LYS A 10 -4.20 -23.21 -13.25
CA LYS A 10 -5.20 -23.53 -12.24
C LYS A 10 -4.87 -22.76 -10.96
N ALA A 11 -5.25 -21.49 -10.92
CA ALA A 11 -5.14 -20.65 -9.75
C ALA A 11 -6.32 -20.95 -8.83
N GLY A 12 -6.10 -20.87 -7.52
CA GLY A 12 -7.16 -21.01 -6.52
C GLY A 12 -8.22 -19.90 -6.62
N ARG A 13 -8.98 -19.70 -5.53
CA ARG A 13 -10.06 -18.69 -5.49
C ARG A 13 -9.58 -17.33 -6.01
N PRO A 14 -10.29 -16.72 -6.99
CA PRO A 14 -9.91 -15.41 -7.51
C PRO A 14 -9.99 -14.34 -6.41
N LYS A 15 -9.17 -13.31 -6.55
CA LYS A 15 -9.17 -12.18 -5.62
C LYS A 15 -10.48 -11.40 -5.75
N LEU A 16 -10.95 -10.86 -4.63
CA LEU A 16 -12.17 -10.04 -4.59
C LEU A 16 -12.00 -8.71 -5.35
N LEU A 17 -10.81 -8.13 -5.30
CA LEU A 17 -10.47 -6.87 -5.97
C LEU A 17 -9.74 -7.16 -7.27
N SER A 18 -10.23 -6.53 -8.35
CA SER A 18 -9.62 -6.57 -9.67
C SER A 18 -8.35 -5.72 -9.72
N SER A 19 -7.58 -5.84 -10.81
CA SER A 19 -6.43 -4.95 -11.04
C SER A 19 -6.84 -3.48 -11.06
N ARG A 20 -8.00 -3.14 -11.66
CA ARG A 20 -8.52 -1.78 -11.74
C ARG A 20 -8.83 -1.21 -10.36
N ASP A 21 -9.41 -2.03 -9.47
CA ASP A 21 -9.72 -1.60 -8.10
C ASP A 21 -8.44 -1.33 -7.31
N ASN A 22 -7.38 -2.12 -7.55
CA ASN A 22 -6.08 -1.88 -6.93
C ASN A 22 -5.48 -0.54 -7.37
N TRP A 23 -5.52 -0.23 -8.67
CA TRP A 23 -5.10 1.07 -9.19
C TRP A 23 -5.92 2.22 -8.61
N TYR A 24 -7.23 2.03 -8.46
CA TYR A 24 -8.10 3.02 -7.85
C TYR A 24 -7.72 3.29 -6.39
N LEU A 25 -7.43 2.24 -5.62
CA LEU A 25 -6.97 2.36 -4.24
C LEU A 25 -5.64 3.11 -4.13
N VAL A 26 -4.69 2.84 -5.04
CA VAL A 26 -3.42 3.59 -5.12
C VAL A 26 -3.66 5.06 -5.45
N ARG A 27 -4.57 5.35 -6.38
CA ARG A 27 -4.95 6.71 -6.77
C ARG A 27 -5.62 7.47 -5.62
N LEU A 28 -6.40 6.79 -4.79
CA LEU A 28 -7.03 7.41 -3.61
C LEU A 28 -5.97 7.98 -2.66
N VAL A 29 -4.88 7.25 -2.43
CA VAL A 29 -3.79 7.70 -1.56
C VAL A 29 -2.91 8.76 -2.25
N THR A 30 -2.53 8.52 -3.51
CA THR A 30 -1.54 9.36 -4.21
C THR A 30 -2.10 10.66 -4.79
N VAL A 31 -3.34 10.65 -5.28
CA VAL A 31 -3.95 11.80 -5.98
C VAL A 31 -5.04 12.45 -5.13
N LYS A 32 -5.89 11.64 -4.50
CA LYS A 32 -7.00 12.16 -3.67
C LYS A 32 -6.60 12.42 -2.21
N GLY A 33 -5.33 12.22 -1.86
CA GLY A 33 -4.76 12.61 -0.57
C GLY A 33 -5.32 11.85 0.63
N GLN A 34 -5.83 10.62 0.45
CA GLN A 34 -6.28 9.80 1.59
C GLN A 34 -5.07 9.40 2.43
N GLU A 35 -5.05 9.80 3.70
CA GLU A 35 -3.90 9.61 4.59
C GLU A 35 -3.82 8.17 5.09
N ASN A 36 -5.00 7.54 5.27
CA ASN A 36 -5.10 6.26 5.95
C ASN A 36 -5.71 5.16 5.08
N ALA A 37 -5.24 3.93 5.30
CA ALA A 37 -5.80 2.75 4.65
C ALA A 37 -7.28 2.48 5.00
N VAL A 38 -7.75 3.00 6.15
CA VAL A 38 -9.16 2.89 6.56
C VAL A 38 -10.03 3.87 5.77
N GLU A 39 -9.58 5.10 5.60
CA GLU A 39 -10.28 6.11 4.79
C GLU A 39 -10.33 5.69 3.31
N ALA A 40 -9.19 5.22 2.77
CA ALA A 40 -9.11 4.67 1.42
C ALA A 40 -10.03 3.44 1.23
N ARG A 41 -10.24 2.64 2.28
CA ARG A 41 -11.18 1.51 2.28
C ARG A 41 -12.63 1.97 2.29
N ASN A 42 -12.97 2.94 3.11
CA ASN A 42 -14.33 3.48 3.23
C ASN A 42 -14.75 4.19 1.93
N THR A 43 -13.84 4.94 1.30
CA THR A 43 -14.06 5.54 -0.01
C THR A 43 -14.21 4.49 -1.11
N LEU A 44 -13.41 3.42 -1.11
CA LEU A 44 -13.57 2.29 -2.02
C LEU A 44 -14.95 1.61 -1.86
N GLU A 45 -15.42 1.45 -0.62
CA GLU A 45 -16.72 0.89 -0.29
C GLU A 45 -17.86 1.79 -0.80
N ASN A 46 -17.76 3.11 -0.61
CA ASN A 46 -18.77 4.05 -1.07
C ASN A 46 -18.81 4.18 -2.61
N ASP A 47 -17.65 4.31 -3.25
CA ASP A 47 -17.55 4.60 -4.68
C ASP A 47 -17.83 3.36 -5.54
N LEU A 48 -17.31 2.19 -5.13
CA LEU A 48 -17.36 0.95 -5.92
C LEU A 48 -18.27 -0.12 -5.30
N ARG A 49 -18.86 0.12 -4.13
CA ARG A 49 -19.66 -0.88 -3.38
C ARG A 49 -18.90 -2.17 -3.11
N LYS A 50 -17.57 -2.07 -2.96
CA LYS A 50 -16.66 -3.19 -2.68
C LYS A 50 -16.26 -3.20 -1.22
N ILE A 51 -16.88 -4.10 -0.46
CA ILE A 51 -16.59 -4.27 0.96
C ILE A 51 -15.31 -5.12 1.11
N VAL A 52 -14.28 -4.51 1.68
CA VAL A 52 -13.01 -5.19 1.99
C VAL A 52 -12.57 -4.89 3.41
N SER A 53 -11.86 -5.83 4.03
CA SER A 53 -11.26 -5.58 5.35
C SER A 53 -10.15 -4.52 5.26
N ALA A 54 -9.97 -3.75 6.34
CA ALA A 54 -8.84 -2.82 6.44
C ALA A 54 -7.47 -3.52 6.32
N LYS A 55 -7.38 -4.81 6.71
CA LYS A 55 -6.18 -5.64 6.53
C LYS A 55 -5.89 -5.90 5.05
N THR A 56 -6.94 -6.14 4.25
CA THR A 56 -6.83 -6.31 2.79
C THR A 56 -6.36 -5.03 2.13
N ALA A 57 -6.93 -3.88 2.47
CA ALA A 57 -6.52 -2.58 1.96
C ALA A 57 -5.03 -2.30 2.27
N ARG A 58 -4.60 -2.49 3.53
CA ARG A 58 -3.18 -2.36 3.91
C ARG A 58 -2.26 -3.30 3.12
N ARG A 59 -2.65 -4.57 2.92
CA ARG A 59 -1.84 -5.54 2.16
C ARG A 59 -1.68 -5.11 0.70
N LEU A 60 -2.71 -4.53 0.10
CA LEU A 60 -2.67 -4.04 -1.27
C LEU A 60 -1.76 -2.81 -1.41
N LEU A 61 -1.91 -1.84 -0.51
CA LEU A 61 -1.04 -0.66 -0.47
C LEU A 61 0.43 -1.04 -0.27
N ARG A 62 0.72 -2.01 0.62
CA ARG A 62 2.07 -2.54 0.81
C ARG A 62 2.64 -3.19 -0.45
N ARG A 63 1.80 -3.89 -1.24
CA ARG A 63 2.21 -4.50 -2.51
C ARG A 63 2.55 -3.45 -3.58
N SER A 64 1.93 -2.28 -3.51
CA SER A 64 2.24 -1.13 -4.36
C SER A 64 3.30 -0.21 -3.74
N SER A 65 4.09 -0.70 -2.78
CA SER A 65 5.15 0.07 -2.10
C SER A 65 4.66 1.30 -1.32
N LEU A 66 3.37 1.37 -0.99
CA LEU A 66 2.79 2.40 -0.13
C LEU A 66 2.76 1.90 1.31
N THR A 67 3.74 2.34 2.09
CA THR A 67 3.89 2.01 3.51
C THR A 67 4.04 3.28 4.33
N SER A 68 3.27 3.40 5.40
CA SER A 68 3.53 4.37 6.46
C SER A 68 4.19 3.67 7.65
N PHE A 69 5.24 4.29 8.19
CA PHE A 69 5.88 3.91 9.44
C PHE A 69 6.35 5.17 10.14
N VAL A 70 6.22 5.21 11.46
CA VAL A 70 6.82 6.27 12.26
C VAL A 70 8.33 6.03 12.26
N LYS A 71 9.09 6.98 11.71
CA LYS A 71 10.55 6.89 11.78
C LYS A 71 10.95 6.98 13.25
N PRO A 72 11.75 6.04 13.77
CA PRO A 72 12.28 6.18 15.12
C PRO A 72 13.09 7.47 15.19
N GLN A 73 12.92 8.22 16.27
CA GLN A 73 13.76 9.38 16.52
C GLN A 73 15.21 8.89 16.63
N LYS A 74 16.11 9.48 15.85
CA LYS A 74 17.53 9.17 15.99
C LYS A 74 17.94 9.50 17.43
N PRO A 75 18.74 8.65 18.11
CA PRO A 75 19.24 9.01 19.42
C PRO A 75 20.01 10.32 19.32
N LEU A 76 19.87 11.15 20.35
CA LEU A 76 20.66 12.37 20.45
C LEU A 76 22.14 11.99 20.47
N LEU A 77 22.98 12.76 19.76
CA LEU A 77 24.41 12.60 19.86
C LEU A 77 24.82 12.89 21.30
N SER A 78 25.71 12.07 21.87
CA SER A 78 26.36 12.44 23.12
C SER A 78 27.16 13.73 22.92
N GLU A 79 27.27 14.54 23.98
CA GLU A 79 28.05 15.78 23.94
C GLU A 79 29.49 15.54 23.46
N VAL A 80 30.07 14.39 23.82
CA VAL A 80 31.39 13.92 23.35
C VAL A 80 31.43 13.78 21.82
N ASN A 81 30.42 13.16 21.23
CA ASN A 81 30.34 12.96 19.78
C ASN A 81 30.01 14.24 19.02
N ILE A 82 29.32 15.20 19.66
CA ILE A 82 29.07 16.53 19.10
C ILE A 82 30.39 17.31 19.02
N ARG A 83 31.16 17.36 20.12
CA ARG A 83 32.46 18.06 20.17
C ARG A 83 33.45 17.50 19.15
N LYS A 84 33.61 16.17 19.08
CA LYS A 84 34.51 15.50 18.14
C LYS A 84 34.19 15.73 16.64
N ARG A 85 32.98 16.19 16.31
CA ARG A 85 32.57 16.52 14.93
C ARG A 85 32.70 18.01 14.59
N LEU A 86 32.78 18.87 15.61
CA LEU A 86 32.88 20.33 15.46
C LEU A 86 34.33 20.81 15.44
N GLU A 87 35.26 20.01 15.99
CA GLU A 87 36.69 20.08 15.71
C GLU A 87 37.01 19.48 14.33
#